data_AF-A0A8K0W2F7-F1
#
_entry.id   AF-A0A8K0W2F7-F1
#
_cell.length_a   1.000
_cell.length_b   1.000
_cell.length_c   1.000
_cell.angle_alpha   90.00
_cell.angle_beta   90.00
_cell.angle_gamma   90.00
#
_symmetry.space_group_name_H-M   'P 1'
#
loop_
_entity.id
_entity.type
_entity.pdbx_description
1 polymer ?
#
loop_
_entity_poly.entity_id
_entity_poly.type
_entity_poly.pdbx_seq_one_letter_code
_entity_poly.pdbx_strand_id
1 'polypeptide(L)'
;MPSIRFYTLSILQAAILAYILYRPSTMTQADISNADKLWFDEPCALVTTPQFASKRSDIFTIGATHMAHIHNAIFRGYNSIYQQAPYVQEADKAAFIGYALTWYRFVKSHHDDEEAELFPKVEEILGESGKDIWDETHEEHKSFLPGLAEYEKYLSSLPTPQDFNGTRLRAIMSNFQNPFTHHFHHEITTIASLSTHPAAPPPDSPESAHAASIFKTWGKKTVTKAGTFDVVPFFLLNLDTEYEDGMWANWPPMPGPVKWGLVNVAGAVHWGWWKFASCGADGRRRVLYARDDGTGKDAVDGESEGLPH
;
A
#
# COMPACT_ATOMS: atom_id res chain seq x y z
N MET A 1 -16.27 -16.29 -47.53
CA MET A 1 -15.08 -16.77 -46.79
C MET A 1 -14.21 -15.56 -46.48
N PRO A 2 -13.88 -15.26 -45.20
CA PRO A 2 -12.99 -14.15 -44.88
C PRO A 2 -11.62 -14.41 -45.54
N SER A 3 -11.04 -13.38 -46.16
CA SER A 3 -9.77 -13.54 -46.90
C SER A 3 -8.61 -13.82 -45.94
N ILE A 4 -7.58 -14.52 -46.42
CA ILE A 4 -6.35 -14.80 -45.66
C ILE A 4 -5.74 -13.52 -45.06
N ARG A 5 -5.90 -12.37 -45.75
CA ARG A 5 -5.48 -11.04 -45.28
C ARG A 5 -6.20 -10.58 -44.01
N PHE A 6 -7.46 -10.97 -43.82
CA PHE A 6 -8.25 -10.62 -42.64
C PHE A 6 -7.74 -11.38 -41.41
N TYR A 7 -7.45 -12.68 -41.56
CA TYR A 7 -6.87 -13.49 -40.48
C TYR A 7 -5.45 -13.05 -40.10
N THR A 8 -4.61 -12.69 -41.07
CA THR A 8 -3.27 -12.18 -40.78
C THR A 8 -3.30 -10.84 -40.05
N LEU A 9 -4.24 -9.95 -40.38
CA LEU A 9 -4.39 -8.67 -39.65
C LEU A 9 -4.87 -8.90 -38.22
N SER A 10 -5.83 -9.81 -38.01
CA SER A 10 -6.33 -10.13 -36.68
C SER A 10 -5.30 -10.83 -35.80
N ILE A 11 -4.48 -11.74 -36.37
CA ILE A 11 -3.37 -12.38 -35.64
C ILE A 11 -2.29 -11.35 -35.29
N LEU A 12 -1.96 -10.44 -36.21
CA LEU A 12 -0.99 -9.37 -35.95
C LEU A 12 -1.50 -8.39 -34.88
N GLN A 13 -2.79 -8.01 -34.90
CA GLN A 13 -3.39 -7.18 -33.86
C GLN A 13 -3.44 -7.89 -32.50
N ALA A 14 -3.76 -9.19 -32.48
CA ALA A 14 -3.72 -9.99 -31.25
C ALA A 14 -2.29 -10.15 -30.72
N ALA A 15 -1.30 -10.32 -31.60
CA ALA A 15 0.11 -10.39 -31.23
C ALA A 15 0.65 -9.04 -30.74
N ILE A 16 0.23 -7.92 -31.35
CA ILE A 16 0.57 -6.57 -30.89
C ILE A 16 -0.11 -6.28 -29.54
N LEU A 17 -1.38 -6.65 -29.38
CA LEU A 17 -2.09 -6.48 -28.11
C LEU A 17 -1.48 -7.35 -27.02
N ALA A 18 -1.15 -8.61 -27.32
CA ALA A 18 -0.41 -9.48 -26.40
C ALA A 18 0.96 -8.89 -26.09
N TYR A 19 1.70 -8.39 -27.08
CA TYR A 19 2.98 -7.71 -26.85
C TYR A 19 2.81 -6.46 -25.98
N ILE A 20 1.76 -5.66 -26.15
CA ILE A 20 1.49 -4.49 -25.30
C ILE A 20 1.08 -4.88 -23.87
N LEU A 21 0.30 -5.95 -23.72
CA LEU A 21 -0.17 -6.47 -22.42
C LEU A 21 0.93 -7.20 -21.64
N TYR A 22 1.87 -7.83 -22.34
CA TYR A 22 2.93 -8.67 -21.74
C TYR A 22 4.34 -8.08 -21.88
N ARG A 23 4.52 -6.94 -22.56
CA ARG A 23 5.84 -6.27 -22.58
C ARG A 23 6.15 -5.73 -21.18
N PRO A 24 7.41 -5.84 -20.72
CA PRO A 24 7.88 -5.09 -19.58
C PRO A 24 7.64 -3.59 -19.84
N SER A 25 7.02 -2.89 -18.89
CA SER A 25 6.83 -1.44 -18.98
C SER A 25 8.20 -0.76 -19.08
N THR A 26 8.38 0.17 -20.02
CA THR A 26 9.57 1.02 -20.15
C THR A 26 9.64 2.11 -19.07
N MET A 27 9.16 1.83 -17.86
CA MET A 27 9.57 2.59 -16.68
C MET A 27 10.90 1.99 -16.26
N THR A 28 11.98 2.61 -16.73
CA THR A 28 13.39 2.38 -16.37
C THR A 28 13.65 1.14 -15.52
N GLN A 29 13.95 0.05 -16.20
CA GLN A 29 14.58 -1.12 -15.61
C GLN A 29 15.98 -0.70 -15.14
N ALA A 30 16.08 -0.23 -13.90
CA ALA A 30 17.33 -0.20 -13.19
C ALA A 30 17.60 -1.63 -12.70
N ASP A 31 18.37 -2.39 -13.47
CA ASP A 31 19.12 -3.51 -12.90
C ASP A 31 20.00 -2.96 -11.77
N ILE A 32 20.15 -3.70 -10.68
CA ILE A 32 21.44 -4.01 -10.03
C ILE A 32 21.19 -4.82 -8.75
N SER A 33 21.73 -6.04 -8.76
CA SER A 33 22.14 -6.83 -7.60
C SER A 33 23.06 -6.05 -6.66
N ASN A 34 22.69 -5.85 -5.39
CA ASN A 34 23.58 -5.98 -4.22
C ASN A 34 22.84 -5.64 -2.93
N ALA A 35 23.13 -6.44 -1.91
CA ALA A 35 22.39 -6.67 -0.68
C ALA A 35 22.58 -5.61 0.43
N ASP A 36 22.65 -4.31 0.11
CA ASP A 36 22.88 -3.24 1.12
C ASP A 36 22.11 -1.93 0.87
N LYS A 37 21.03 -1.95 0.07
CA LYS A 37 20.28 -0.73 -0.25
C LYS A 37 19.09 -0.57 0.68
N LEU A 38 19.10 0.48 1.50
CA LEU A 38 17.97 1.05 2.26
C LEU A 38 16.60 0.75 1.60
N TRP A 39 15.87 -0.25 2.12
CA TRP A 39 14.59 -0.68 1.57
C TRP A 39 13.39 -0.02 2.29
N PHE A 40 12.24 -0.08 1.63
CA PHE A 40 10.95 0.57 1.92
C PHE A 40 10.24 0.03 3.17
N ASP A 41 10.94 -0.72 4.02
CA ASP A 41 10.37 -1.38 5.19
C ASP A 41 10.64 -0.59 6.48
N GLU A 42 11.26 0.58 6.34
CA GLU A 42 11.52 1.55 7.42
C GLU A 42 10.96 2.94 7.06
N PRO A 43 10.44 3.71 8.05
CA PRO A 43 10.51 3.42 9.48
C PRO A 43 9.34 2.59 10.04
N CYS A 44 8.31 2.32 9.24
CA CYS A 44 7.19 1.47 9.64
C CYS A 44 7.43 0.03 9.16
N ALA A 45 7.87 -0.85 10.06
CA ALA A 45 8.08 -2.26 9.75
C ALA A 45 6.80 -2.92 9.23
N LEU A 46 6.94 -3.76 8.20
CA LEU A 46 5.82 -4.50 7.62
C LEU A 46 5.25 -5.55 8.59
N VAL A 47 3.96 -5.82 8.46
CA VAL A 47 3.28 -6.89 9.19
C VAL A 47 3.54 -8.22 8.49
N THR A 48 4.15 -9.16 9.20
CA THR A 48 4.21 -10.57 8.77
C THR A 48 2.79 -11.13 8.72
N THR A 49 2.38 -11.69 7.59
CA THR A 49 1.01 -12.13 7.42
C THR A 49 0.70 -13.33 8.33
N PRO A 50 -0.47 -13.36 8.99
CA PRO A 50 -0.83 -14.46 9.88
C PRO A 50 -0.81 -15.84 9.21
N GLN A 51 -1.21 -15.96 7.95
CA GLN A 51 -1.13 -17.23 7.21
C GLN A 51 0.33 -17.64 6.95
N PHE A 52 1.23 -16.71 6.64
CA PHE A 52 2.65 -17.03 6.47
C PHE A 52 3.28 -17.48 7.79
N ALA A 53 2.99 -16.77 8.89
CA ALA A 53 3.55 -17.07 10.21
C ALA A 53 3.03 -18.38 10.82
N SER A 54 1.71 -18.58 10.79
CA SER A 54 1.06 -19.70 11.51
C SER A 54 0.81 -20.94 10.66
N LYS A 55 0.83 -20.81 9.32
CA LYS A 55 0.40 -21.82 8.35
C LYS A 55 -1.07 -22.26 8.51
N ARG A 56 -1.88 -21.49 9.25
CA ARG A 56 -3.31 -21.75 9.44
C ARG A 56 -4.13 -21.12 8.32
N SER A 57 -5.34 -21.63 8.14
CA SER A 57 -6.30 -21.17 7.12
C SER A 57 -7.72 -21.02 7.68
N ASP A 58 -7.87 -20.85 8.99
CA ASP A 58 -9.15 -20.44 9.56
C ASP A 58 -9.52 -19.02 9.12
N ILE A 59 -10.79 -18.68 9.24
CA ILE A 59 -11.36 -17.45 8.69
C ILE A 59 -10.71 -16.18 9.23
N PHE A 60 -10.32 -16.18 10.50
CA PHE A 60 -9.75 -15.03 11.17
C PHE A 60 -8.28 -14.88 10.81
N THR A 61 -7.56 -15.99 10.64
CA THR A 61 -6.20 -15.97 10.06
C THR A 61 -6.21 -15.46 8.61
N ILE A 62 -7.18 -15.90 7.78
CA ILE A 62 -7.34 -15.41 6.41
C ILE A 62 -7.74 -13.93 6.39
N GLY A 63 -8.71 -13.53 7.21
CA GLY A 63 -9.17 -12.15 7.34
C GLY A 63 -8.05 -11.20 7.77
N ALA A 64 -7.31 -11.56 8.82
CA ALA A 64 -6.14 -10.83 9.29
C ALA A 64 -5.02 -10.78 8.24
N THR A 65 -4.87 -11.81 7.40
CA THR A 65 -3.91 -11.79 6.28
C THR A 65 -4.31 -10.83 5.17
N HIS A 66 -5.59 -10.80 4.79
CA HIS A 66 -6.08 -9.79 3.85
C HIS A 66 -5.89 -8.36 4.38
N MET A 67 -6.14 -8.15 5.68
CA MET A 67 -5.91 -6.88 6.34
C MET A 67 -4.42 -6.50 6.33
N ALA A 68 -3.54 -7.44 6.69
CA ALA A 68 -2.10 -7.23 6.70
C ALA A 68 -1.55 -6.80 5.33
N HIS A 69 -2.11 -7.30 4.22
CA HIS A 69 -1.71 -6.83 2.89
C HIS A 69 -2.09 -5.38 2.61
N ILE A 70 -3.29 -4.96 3.03
CA ILE A 70 -3.72 -3.56 2.91
C ILE A 70 -2.81 -2.68 3.78
N HIS A 71 -2.54 -3.10 5.01
CA HIS A 71 -1.65 -2.43 5.95
C HIS A 71 -0.23 -2.31 5.39
N ASN A 72 0.30 -3.36 4.78
CA ASN A 72 1.62 -3.33 4.16
C ASN A 72 1.70 -2.40 2.95
N ALA A 73 0.63 -2.26 2.15
CA ALA A 73 0.57 -1.25 1.09
C ALA A 73 0.57 0.18 1.67
N ILE A 74 -0.13 0.39 2.79
CA ILE A 74 -0.15 1.64 3.55
C ILE A 74 1.23 1.96 4.14
N PHE A 75 1.89 1.00 4.78
CA PHE A 75 3.25 1.16 5.35
C PHE A 75 4.29 1.42 4.27
N ARG A 76 4.29 0.68 3.17
CA ARG A 76 5.19 0.98 2.05
C ARG A 76 4.96 2.36 1.46
N GLY A 77 3.70 2.79 1.39
CA GLY A 77 3.35 4.17 1.04
C GLY A 77 3.96 5.19 2.00
N TYR A 78 3.76 5.00 3.31
CA TYR A 78 4.33 5.84 4.35
C TYR A 78 5.85 5.90 4.24
N ASN A 79 6.51 4.74 4.21
CA ASN A 79 7.96 4.60 4.17
C ASN A 79 8.54 5.26 2.91
N SER A 80 7.88 5.07 1.77
CA SER A 80 8.27 5.71 0.52
C SER A 80 8.20 7.24 0.60
N ILE A 81 7.11 7.79 1.16
CA ILE A 81 6.94 9.24 1.35
C ILE A 81 7.99 9.76 2.34
N TYR A 82 8.15 9.11 3.48
CA TYR A 82 9.07 9.50 4.55
C TYR A 82 10.52 9.60 4.04
N GLN A 83 10.96 8.59 3.28
CA GLN A 83 12.32 8.51 2.79
C GLN A 83 12.60 9.43 1.61
N GLN A 84 11.59 9.75 0.79
CA GLN A 84 11.79 10.58 -0.41
C GLN A 84 11.54 12.07 -0.15
N ALA A 85 10.66 12.44 0.79
CA ALA A 85 10.20 13.81 0.99
C ALA A 85 11.34 14.86 1.01
N PRO A 86 12.46 14.69 1.74
CA PRO A 86 13.53 15.69 1.79
C PRO A 86 14.32 15.87 0.49
N TYR A 87 14.21 14.94 -0.45
CA TYR A 87 15.03 14.88 -1.67
C TYR A 87 14.20 15.17 -2.94
N VAL A 88 12.93 15.54 -2.80
CA VAL A 88 12.06 15.81 -3.95
C VAL A 88 12.51 17.09 -4.66
N GLN A 89 12.83 16.96 -5.95
CA GLN A 89 13.22 18.07 -6.82
C GLN A 89 12.04 19.03 -7.08
N GLU A 90 12.34 20.31 -7.35
CA GLU A 90 11.33 21.36 -7.59
C GLU A 90 10.30 20.99 -8.67
N ALA A 91 10.76 20.38 -9.76
CA ALA A 91 9.91 19.96 -10.88
C ALA A 91 8.92 18.83 -10.50
N ASP A 92 9.22 18.11 -9.43
CA ASP A 92 8.53 16.90 -9.01
C ASP A 92 7.62 17.10 -7.78
N LYS A 93 7.69 18.27 -7.13
CA LYS A 93 6.89 18.59 -5.92
C LYS A 93 5.40 18.41 -6.13
N ALA A 94 4.83 18.88 -7.24
CA ALA A 94 3.40 18.74 -7.52
C ALA A 94 2.96 17.26 -7.61
N ALA A 95 3.77 16.44 -8.27
CA ALA A 95 3.51 15.01 -8.37
C ALA A 95 3.67 14.30 -7.02
N PHE A 96 4.67 14.70 -6.24
CA PHE A 96 4.91 14.14 -4.91
C PHE A 96 3.78 14.47 -3.94
N ILE A 97 3.30 15.72 -3.91
CA ILE A 97 2.16 16.13 -3.07
C ILE A 97 0.91 15.33 -3.44
N GLY A 98 0.65 15.11 -4.74
CA GLY A 98 -0.46 14.28 -5.21
C GLY A 98 -0.36 12.82 -4.73
N TYR A 99 0.82 12.21 -4.85
CA TYR A 99 1.10 10.87 -4.31
C TYR A 99 0.89 10.81 -2.79
N ALA A 100 1.42 11.80 -2.06
CA ALA A 100 1.34 11.91 -0.61
C ALA A 100 -0.12 12.11 -0.11
N LEU A 101 -0.92 12.94 -0.79
CA LEU A 101 -2.35 13.09 -0.49
C LEU A 101 -3.17 11.84 -0.84
N THR A 102 -2.74 11.06 -1.84
CA THR A 102 -3.38 9.77 -2.18
C THR A 102 -3.20 8.76 -1.07
N TRP A 103 -2.01 8.69 -0.46
CA TRP A 103 -1.78 7.89 0.73
C TRP A 103 -2.72 8.30 1.88
N TYR A 104 -2.87 9.60 2.16
CA TYR A 104 -3.81 10.08 3.17
C TYR A 104 -5.25 9.64 2.89
N ARG A 105 -5.73 9.80 1.64
CA ARG A 105 -7.08 9.37 1.25
C ARG A 105 -7.27 7.87 1.46
N PHE A 106 -6.24 7.07 1.19
CA PHE A 106 -6.29 5.64 1.41
C PHE A 106 -6.40 5.30 2.89
N VAL A 107 -5.51 5.84 3.75
CA VAL A 107 -5.56 5.61 5.22
C VAL A 107 -6.91 6.05 5.79
N LYS A 108 -7.40 7.22 5.41
CA LYS A 108 -8.69 7.72 5.90
C LYS A 108 -9.84 6.82 5.49
N SER A 109 -9.92 6.43 4.21
CA SER A 109 -11.00 5.57 3.73
C SER A 109 -10.96 4.18 4.33
N HIS A 110 -9.75 3.67 4.61
CA HIS A 110 -9.51 2.40 5.29
C HIS A 110 -10.12 2.40 6.69
N HIS A 111 -9.66 3.33 7.54
CA HIS A 111 -10.19 3.56 8.89
C HIS A 111 -11.72 3.75 8.91
N ASP A 112 -12.24 4.65 8.06
CA ASP A 112 -13.67 4.95 8.03
C ASP A 112 -14.52 3.71 7.69
N ASP A 113 -14.01 2.83 6.82
CA ASP A 113 -14.69 1.60 6.43
C ASP A 113 -14.53 0.48 7.48
N GLU A 114 -13.51 0.49 8.32
CA GLU A 114 -13.39 -0.44 9.45
C GLU A 114 -14.48 -0.16 10.48
N GLU A 115 -14.50 1.10 10.94
CA GLU A 115 -15.46 1.64 11.91
C GLU A 115 -16.92 1.45 11.45
N ALA A 116 -17.21 1.74 10.18
CA ALA A 116 -18.57 1.71 9.67
C ALA A 116 -19.05 0.31 9.28
N GLU A 117 -18.15 -0.64 8.99
CA GLU A 117 -18.54 -1.89 8.33
C GLU A 117 -17.83 -3.12 8.87
N LEU A 118 -16.51 -3.10 9.08
CA LEU A 118 -15.80 -4.32 9.46
C LEU A 118 -16.04 -4.67 10.93
N PHE A 119 -15.79 -3.73 11.84
CA PHE A 119 -15.92 -3.97 13.28
C PHE A 119 -17.33 -4.43 13.66
N PRO A 120 -18.42 -3.76 13.20
CA PRO A 120 -19.78 -4.20 13.52
C PRO A 120 -20.11 -5.59 12.97
N LYS A 121 -19.56 -5.98 11.81
CA LYS A 121 -19.81 -7.31 11.24
C LYS A 121 -19.06 -8.41 11.97
N VAL A 122 -17.86 -8.13 12.48
CA VAL A 122 -17.13 -9.10 13.31
C VAL A 122 -17.81 -9.27 14.66
N GLU A 123 -18.33 -8.19 15.26
CA GLU A 123 -19.19 -8.28 16.44
C GLU A 123 -20.42 -9.15 16.18
N GLU A 124 -21.10 -8.96 15.04
CA GLU A 124 -22.26 -9.78 14.65
C GLU A 124 -21.91 -11.27 14.55
N ILE A 125 -20.74 -11.60 13.97
CA ILE A 125 -20.24 -12.98 13.88
C ILE A 125 -20.01 -13.58 15.27
N LEU A 126 -19.48 -12.79 16.21
CA LEU A 126 -19.11 -13.25 17.55
C LEU A 126 -20.22 -13.12 18.60
N GLY A 127 -21.34 -12.50 18.25
CA GLY A 127 -22.48 -12.30 19.13
C GLY A 127 -22.15 -11.48 20.38
N GLU A 128 -22.80 -11.78 21.50
CA GLU A 128 -22.63 -11.01 22.76
C GLU A 128 -21.19 -11.01 23.28
N SER A 129 -20.44 -12.07 23.02
CA SER A 129 -19.03 -12.19 23.40
C SER A 129 -18.08 -11.31 22.57
N GLY A 130 -18.56 -10.71 21.48
CA GLY A 130 -17.78 -9.82 20.61
C GLY A 130 -17.85 -8.34 20.97
N LYS A 131 -18.71 -7.91 21.90
CA LYS A 131 -19.08 -6.48 22.06
C LYS A 131 -17.96 -5.53 22.48
N ASP A 132 -16.93 -6.04 23.14
CA ASP A 132 -15.86 -5.22 23.71
C ASP A 132 -14.51 -5.50 23.02
N ILE A 133 -14.48 -6.30 21.94
CA ILE A 133 -13.22 -6.74 21.31
C ILE A 133 -12.48 -5.60 20.59
N TRP A 134 -13.17 -4.50 20.29
CA TRP A 134 -12.64 -3.36 19.53
C TRP A 134 -12.34 -2.14 20.40
N ASP A 135 -12.60 -2.18 21.71
CA ASP A 135 -12.41 -1.02 22.60
C ASP A 135 -11.00 -0.42 22.49
N GLU A 136 -9.97 -1.27 22.53
CA GLU A 136 -8.58 -0.85 22.39
C GLU A 136 -8.30 -0.32 20.97
N THR A 137 -8.80 -0.99 19.94
CA THR A 137 -8.63 -0.59 18.53
C THR A 137 -9.25 0.78 18.24
N HIS A 138 -10.41 1.11 18.84
CA HIS A 138 -11.02 2.42 18.73
C HIS A 138 -10.20 3.53 19.41
N GLU A 139 -9.57 3.26 20.55
CA GLU A 139 -8.67 4.22 21.20
C GLU A 139 -7.37 4.40 20.40
N GLU A 140 -6.87 3.33 19.81
CA GLU A 140 -5.72 3.37 18.90
C GLU A 140 -5.99 4.22 17.65
N HIS A 141 -7.15 4.09 17.03
CA HIS A 141 -7.59 4.99 15.94
C HIS A 141 -7.47 6.46 16.37
N LYS A 142 -8.08 6.82 17.51
CA LYS A 142 -8.04 8.19 18.04
C LYS A 142 -6.63 8.70 18.27
N SER A 143 -5.68 7.80 18.59
CA SER A 143 -4.32 8.18 18.98
C SER A 143 -3.47 8.75 17.83
N PHE A 144 -3.69 8.36 16.56
CA PHE A 144 -2.92 8.88 15.42
C PHE A 144 -3.69 9.88 14.54
N LEU A 145 -5.02 9.94 14.65
CA LEU A 145 -5.86 10.84 13.85
C LEU A 145 -5.44 12.33 13.90
N PRO A 146 -5.03 12.91 15.06
CA PRO A 146 -4.57 14.30 15.09
C PRO A 146 -3.35 14.56 14.18
N GLY A 147 -2.38 13.65 14.17
CA GLY A 147 -1.20 13.76 13.30
C GLY A 147 -1.52 13.52 11.84
N LEU A 148 -2.45 12.61 11.54
CA LEU A 148 -2.96 12.39 10.19
C LEU A 148 -3.70 13.63 9.65
N ALA A 149 -4.44 14.33 10.51
CA ALA A 149 -5.09 15.60 10.16
C ALA A 149 -4.07 16.72 9.93
N GLU A 150 -2.98 16.79 10.72
CA GLU A 150 -1.88 17.72 10.48
C GLU A 150 -1.19 17.46 9.13
N TYR A 151 -1.00 16.18 8.78
CA TYR A 151 -0.44 15.75 7.51
C TYR A 151 -1.26 16.25 6.32
N GLU A 152 -2.58 16.02 6.34
CA GLU A 152 -3.49 16.49 5.29
C GLU A 152 -3.47 18.01 5.20
N LYS A 153 -3.68 18.68 6.33
CA LYS A 153 -3.73 20.14 6.40
C LYS A 153 -2.47 20.77 5.83
N TYR A 154 -1.29 20.23 6.15
CA TYR A 154 -0.04 20.75 5.63
C TYR A 154 0.01 20.66 4.10
N LEU A 155 -0.29 19.50 3.53
CA LEU A 155 -0.21 19.27 2.08
C LEU A 155 -1.31 20.00 1.29
N SER A 156 -2.52 20.12 1.85
CA SER A 156 -3.67 20.76 1.18
C SER A 156 -3.70 22.29 1.29
N SER A 157 -2.93 22.87 2.23
CA SER A 157 -2.88 24.33 2.44
C SER A 157 -1.68 25.04 1.81
N LEU A 158 -0.82 24.32 1.08
CA LEU A 158 0.30 24.93 0.36
C LEU A 158 -0.22 25.93 -0.70
N PRO A 159 0.24 27.19 -0.71
CA PRO A 159 -0.16 28.16 -1.73
C PRO A 159 0.20 27.70 -3.15
N THR A 160 1.39 27.11 -3.30
CA THR A 160 1.87 26.47 -4.52
C THR A 160 2.62 25.18 -4.18
N PRO A 161 2.78 24.25 -5.13
CA PRO A 161 3.63 23.08 -4.91
C PRO A 161 5.06 23.40 -4.50
N GLN A 162 5.61 24.55 -4.94
CA GLN A 162 6.97 24.98 -4.65
C GLN A 162 7.19 25.29 -3.16
N ASP A 163 6.12 25.62 -2.42
CA ASP A 163 6.17 25.85 -0.97
C ASP A 163 6.32 24.54 -0.16
N PHE A 164 6.30 23.39 -0.83
CA PHE A 164 6.55 22.10 -0.18
C PHE A 164 7.96 22.03 0.44
N ASN A 165 7.98 21.57 1.69
CA ASN A 165 9.16 21.36 2.51
C ASN A 165 9.15 19.92 3.02
N GLY A 166 10.00 19.09 2.43
CA GLY A 166 10.10 17.67 2.76
C GLY A 166 10.48 17.40 4.22
N THR A 167 11.36 18.21 4.80
CA THR A 167 11.75 18.10 6.22
C THR A 167 10.56 18.35 7.14
N ARG A 168 9.71 19.32 6.80
CA ARG A 168 8.47 19.58 7.54
C ARG A 168 7.50 18.41 7.45
N LEU A 169 7.28 17.86 6.26
CA LEU A 169 6.41 16.69 6.10
C LEU A 169 6.92 15.52 6.95
N ARG A 170 8.23 15.22 6.87
CA ARG A 170 8.84 14.13 7.65
C ARG A 170 8.70 14.32 9.16
N ALA A 171 8.81 15.57 9.65
CA ALA A 171 8.57 15.88 11.05
C ALA A 171 7.12 15.62 11.47
N ILE A 172 6.13 16.04 10.65
CA ILE A 172 4.71 15.74 10.88
C ILE A 172 4.48 14.23 10.93
N MET A 173 5.02 13.50 9.94
CA MET A 173 4.92 12.04 9.89
C MET A 173 5.49 11.36 11.15
N SER A 174 6.64 11.84 11.63
CA SER A 174 7.31 11.30 12.82
C SER A 174 6.46 11.46 14.09
N ASN A 175 5.65 12.53 14.19
CA ASN A 175 4.83 12.81 15.39
C ASN A 175 3.73 11.78 15.65
N PHE A 176 3.24 11.08 14.60
CA PHE A 176 2.20 10.05 14.74
C PHE A 176 2.68 8.66 14.34
N GLN A 177 3.95 8.49 13.98
CA GLN A 177 4.50 7.22 13.46
C GLN A 177 4.30 6.05 14.43
N ASN A 178 4.62 6.23 15.71
CA ASN A 178 4.53 5.18 16.71
C ASN A 178 3.08 4.72 16.96
N PRO A 179 2.11 5.61 17.30
CA PRO A 179 0.72 5.18 17.47
C PRO A 179 0.13 4.57 16.19
N PHE A 180 0.48 5.12 15.03
CA PHE A 180 0.08 4.57 13.74
C PHE A 180 0.62 3.15 13.50
N THR A 181 1.93 2.94 13.68
CA THR A 181 2.54 1.62 13.49
C THR A 181 1.98 0.62 14.49
N HIS A 182 1.82 1.02 15.75
CA HIS A 182 1.24 0.18 16.79
C HIS A 182 -0.16 -0.31 16.41
N HIS A 183 -1.07 0.62 16.07
CA HIS A 183 -2.44 0.30 15.69
C HIS A 183 -2.49 -0.72 14.53
N PHE A 184 -1.80 -0.42 13.42
CA PHE A 184 -1.81 -1.25 12.22
C PHE A 184 -1.19 -2.65 12.44
N HIS A 185 -0.35 -2.85 13.47
CA HIS A 185 0.14 -4.18 13.87
C HIS A 185 -0.80 -4.86 14.88
N HIS A 186 -1.30 -4.11 15.85
CA HIS A 186 -2.13 -4.64 16.92
C HIS A 186 -3.46 -5.17 16.38
N GLU A 187 -4.12 -4.44 15.48
CA GLU A 187 -5.37 -4.87 14.87
C GLU A 187 -5.26 -6.23 14.16
N ILE A 188 -4.16 -6.48 13.45
CA ILE A 188 -3.89 -7.78 12.81
C ILE A 188 -3.78 -8.89 13.84
N THR A 189 -3.12 -8.60 14.96
CA THR A 189 -2.98 -9.53 16.09
C THR A 189 -4.33 -9.81 16.74
N THR A 190 -5.13 -8.77 16.97
CA THR A 190 -6.49 -8.87 17.51
C THR A 190 -7.36 -9.74 16.62
N ILE A 191 -7.46 -9.43 15.32
CA ILE A 191 -8.25 -10.22 14.36
C ILE A 191 -7.77 -11.69 14.33
N ALA A 192 -6.46 -11.94 14.25
CA ALA A 192 -5.93 -13.30 14.21
C ALA A 192 -6.23 -14.09 15.50
N SER A 193 -6.25 -13.43 16.66
CA SER A 193 -6.55 -14.06 17.96
C SER A 193 -7.99 -14.59 18.04
N LEU A 194 -8.92 -13.99 17.29
CA LEU A 194 -10.33 -14.41 17.23
C LEU A 194 -10.48 -15.83 16.69
N SER A 195 -9.47 -16.39 16.02
CA SER A 195 -9.43 -17.80 15.62
C SER A 195 -9.54 -18.80 16.78
N THR A 196 -9.28 -18.35 18.01
CA THR A 196 -9.40 -19.15 19.24
C THR A 196 -10.59 -18.74 20.11
N HIS A 197 -11.35 -17.75 19.66
CA HIS A 197 -12.51 -17.25 20.39
C HIS A 197 -13.62 -18.32 20.44
N PRO A 198 -14.31 -18.55 21.58
CA PRO A 198 -15.32 -19.60 21.71
C PRO A 198 -16.50 -19.48 20.73
N ALA A 199 -16.84 -18.25 20.33
CA ALA A 199 -17.88 -17.96 19.35
C ALA A 199 -17.37 -17.91 17.89
N ALA A 200 -16.11 -18.24 17.64
CA ALA A 200 -15.58 -18.28 16.28
C ALA A 200 -16.31 -19.35 15.44
N PRO A 201 -16.74 -19.02 14.21
CA PRO A 201 -17.28 -19.99 13.29
C PRO A 201 -16.38 -21.23 13.14
N PRO A 202 -16.94 -22.45 13.21
CA PRO A 202 -16.16 -23.66 13.01
C PRO A 202 -15.49 -23.66 11.62
N PRO A 203 -14.28 -24.24 11.50
CA PRO A 203 -13.65 -24.43 10.19
C PRO A 203 -14.59 -25.17 9.22
N ASP A 204 -14.53 -24.79 7.94
CA ASP A 204 -15.31 -25.40 6.86
C ASP A 204 -16.84 -25.36 7.03
N SER A 205 -17.37 -24.50 7.90
CA SER A 205 -18.81 -24.30 8.08
C SER A 205 -19.40 -23.24 7.13
N PRO A 206 -20.73 -23.23 6.89
CA PRO A 206 -21.40 -22.16 6.15
C PRO A 206 -21.17 -20.76 6.77
N GLU A 207 -21.14 -20.67 8.10
CA GLU A 207 -20.89 -19.43 8.85
C GLU A 207 -19.46 -18.94 8.61
N SER A 208 -18.49 -19.85 8.60
CA SER A 208 -17.09 -19.56 8.24
C SER A 208 -16.98 -19.05 6.79
N ALA A 209 -17.65 -19.68 5.83
CA ALA A 209 -17.70 -19.21 4.45
C ALA A 209 -18.35 -17.82 4.32
N HIS A 210 -19.40 -17.55 5.11
CA HIS A 210 -20.05 -16.25 5.15
C HIS A 210 -19.12 -15.17 5.71
N ALA A 211 -18.47 -15.43 6.84
CA ALA A 211 -17.47 -14.54 7.44
C ALA A 211 -16.31 -14.23 6.48
N ALA A 212 -15.77 -15.25 5.79
CA ALA A 212 -14.72 -15.04 4.78
C ALA A 212 -15.17 -14.13 3.63
N SER A 213 -16.45 -14.22 3.24
CA SER A 213 -17.04 -13.35 2.21
C SER A 213 -17.13 -11.88 2.66
N ILE A 214 -17.34 -11.64 3.97
CA ILE A 214 -17.35 -10.29 4.57
C ILE A 214 -15.97 -9.66 4.43
N PHE A 215 -14.91 -10.32 4.92
CA PHE A 215 -13.53 -9.80 4.80
C PHE A 215 -13.12 -9.53 3.34
N LYS A 216 -13.45 -10.45 2.43
CA LYS A 216 -13.15 -10.29 1.00
C LYS A 216 -13.89 -9.10 0.39
N THR A 217 -15.18 -8.95 0.70
CA THR A 217 -16.01 -7.87 0.16
C THR A 217 -15.57 -6.52 0.71
N TRP A 218 -15.29 -6.47 2.01
CA TRP A 218 -14.79 -5.28 2.69
C TRP A 218 -13.44 -4.84 2.11
N GLY A 219 -12.46 -5.74 1.97
CA GLY A 219 -11.15 -5.39 1.42
C GLY A 219 -11.21 -4.87 -0.03
N LYS A 220 -12.14 -5.36 -0.84
CA LYS A 220 -12.39 -4.79 -2.18
C LYS A 220 -13.06 -3.41 -2.10
N LYS A 221 -14.06 -3.26 -1.22
CA LYS A 221 -14.84 -2.03 -1.06
C LYS A 221 -13.96 -0.87 -0.58
N THR A 222 -13.11 -1.09 0.42
CA THR A 222 -12.27 -0.03 1.00
C THR A 222 -11.34 0.61 -0.02
N VAL A 223 -10.65 -0.20 -0.83
CA VAL A 223 -9.76 0.32 -1.88
C VAL A 223 -10.54 1.01 -3.01
N THR A 224 -11.66 0.42 -3.46
CA THR A 224 -12.41 0.97 -4.61
C THR A 224 -13.22 2.22 -4.28
N LYS A 225 -13.75 2.32 -3.05
CA LYS A 225 -14.46 3.49 -2.52
C LYS A 225 -13.54 4.68 -2.36
N ALA A 226 -12.30 4.45 -1.95
CA ALA A 226 -11.29 5.49 -1.75
C ALA A 226 -10.92 6.22 -3.04
N GLY A 227 -10.92 5.52 -4.18
CA GLY A 227 -10.78 6.14 -5.50
C GLY A 227 -10.18 5.23 -6.57
N THR A 228 -10.85 5.15 -7.73
CA THR A 228 -10.46 4.23 -8.81
C THR A 228 -9.26 4.72 -9.64
N PHE A 229 -9.06 6.03 -9.76
CA PHE A 229 -8.01 6.62 -10.61
C PHE A 229 -6.74 7.02 -9.84
N ASP A 230 -6.78 6.97 -8.52
CA ASP A 230 -5.70 7.37 -7.62
C ASP A 230 -5.39 6.29 -6.58
N VAL A 231 -6.34 5.93 -5.70
CA VAL A 231 -6.09 5.01 -4.58
C VAL A 231 -5.92 3.57 -5.05
N VAL A 232 -6.70 3.10 -6.02
CA VAL A 232 -6.52 1.76 -6.60
C VAL A 232 -5.13 1.60 -7.25
N PRO A 233 -4.66 2.52 -8.13
CA PRO A 233 -3.27 2.49 -8.61
C PRO A 233 -2.24 2.57 -7.47
N PHE A 234 -2.43 3.48 -6.50
CA PHE A 234 -1.53 3.61 -5.35
C PHE A 234 -1.39 2.30 -4.59
N PHE A 235 -2.50 1.64 -4.28
CA PHE A 235 -2.53 0.35 -3.61
C PHE A 235 -1.76 -0.70 -4.40
N LEU A 236 -2.08 -0.88 -5.70
CA LEU A 236 -1.44 -1.90 -6.54
C LEU A 236 0.07 -1.65 -6.74
N LEU A 237 0.49 -0.39 -6.79
CA LEU A 237 1.89 0.02 -6.95
C LEU A 237 2.68 0.05 -5.63
N ASN A 238 2.04 -0.28 -4.51
CA ASN A 238 2.69 -0.53 -3.23
C ASN A 238 2.50 -1.98 -2.74
N LEU A 239 2.09 -2.89 -3.62
CA LEU A 239 2.06 -4.33 -3.36
C LEU A 239 3.30 -5.01 -3.94
N ASP A 240 4.11 -5.56 -3.04
CA ASP A 240 5.32 -6.30 -3.36
C ASP A 240 5.01 -7.78 -3.57
N THR A 241 5.28 -8.24 -4.79
CA THR A 241 5.10 -9.64 -5.20
C THR A 241 6.22 -10.57 -4.71
N GLU A 242 7.31 -10.02 -4.19
CA GLU A 242 8.44 -10.78 -3.64
C GLU A 242 8.33 -10.98 -2.11
N TYR A 243 7.38 -10.28 -1.47
CA TYR A 243 7.18 -10.36 -0.03
C TYR A 243 6.83 -11.77 0.43
N GLU A 244 7.41 -12.19 1.57
CA GLU A 244 7.21 -13.53 2.16
C GLU A 244 7.47 -14.65 1.16
N ASP A 245 8.66 -14.63 0.57
CA ASP A 245 9.13 -15.59 -0.45
C ASP A 245 8.22 -15.68 -1.68
N GLY A 246 7.49 -14.60 -1.96
CA GLY A 246 6.53 -14.51 -3.07
C GLY A 246 5.25 -15.30 -2.86
N MET A 247 4.93 -15.72 -1.62
CA MET A 247 3.69 -16.42 -1.29
C MET A 247 2.44 -15.69 -1.80
N TRP A 248 2.52 -14.36 -1.92
CA TRP A 248 1.41 -13.47 -2.25
C TRP A 248 1.51 -12.83 -3.63
N ALA A 249 2.36 -13.34 -4.53
CA ALA A 249 2.57 -12.77 -5.86
C ALA A 249 1.28 -12.60 -6.69
N ASN A 250 0.28 -13.45 -6.43
CA ASN A 250 -1.03 -13.43 -7.09
C ASN A 250 -2.13 -12.74 -6.28
N TRP A 251 -1.79 -12.09 -5.15
CA TRP A 251 -2.72 -11.29 -4.36
C TRP A 251 -2.65 -9.81 -4.78
N PRO A 252 -3.80 -9.09 -4.88
CA PRO A 252 -5.16 -9.61 -4.81
C PRO A 252 -5.47 -10.52 -6.01
N PRO A 253 -6.34 -11.54 -5.85
CA PRO A 253 -6.67 -12.48 -6.91
C PRO A 253 -7.47 -11.80 -8.03
N MET A 254 -6.73 -11.20 -8.96
CA MET A 254 -7.24 -10.37 -10.04
C MET A 254 -6.66 -10.87 -11.37
N PRO A 255 -7.47 -11.01 -12.44
CA PRO A 255 -6.95 -11.37 -13.76
C PRO A 255 -5.89 -10.35 -14.24
N GLY A 256 -4.79 -10.85 -14.80
CA GLY A 256 -3.67 -10.01 -15.27
C GLY A 256 -4.08 -8.80 -16.12
N PRO A 257 -4.97 -8.94 -17.13
CA PRO A 257 -5.44 -7.80 -17.92
C PRO A 257 -6.20 -6.75 -17.11
N VAL A 258 -6.94 -7.16 -16.07
CA VAL A 258 -7.65 -6.23 -15.18
C VAL A 258 -6.64 -5.45 -14.33
N LYS A 259 -5.66 -6.14 -13.72
CA LYS A 259 -4.57 -5.49 -12.96
C LYS A 259 -3.81 -4.51 -13.86
N TRP A 260 -3.46 -4.93 -15.08
CA TRP A 260 -2.80 -4.09 -16.07
C TRP A 260 -3.62 -2.83 -16.40
N GLY A 261 -4.93 -2.97 -16.62
CA GLY A 261 -5.82 -1.84 -16.92
C GLY A 261 -5.91 -0.85 -15.77
N LEU A 262 -6.03 -1.32 -14.53
CA LEU A 262 -6.05 -0.46 -13.35
C LEU A 262 -4.73 0.29 -13.15
N VAL A 263 -3.59 -0.38 -13.32
CA VAL A 263 -2.27 0.27 -13.16
C VAL A 263 -1.96 1.23 -14.31
N ASN A 264 -2.17 0.81 -15.56
CA ASN A 264 -1.67 1.57 -16.72
C ASN A 264 -2.70 2.51 -17.33
N VAL A 265 -4.00 2.16 -17.32
CA VAL A 265 -5.04 3.01 -17.90
C VAL A 265 -5.61 3.94 -16.85
N ALA A 266 -6.07 3.42 -15.71
CA ALA A 266 -6.58 4.28 -14.64
C ALA A 266 -5.45 5.10 -14.02
N GLY A 267 -4.29 4.48 -13.77
CA GLY A 267 -3.10 5.18 -13.28
C GLY A 267 -2.53 6.23 -14.25
N ALA A 268 -2.84 6.19 -15.55
CA ALA A 268 -2.35 7.22 -16.49
C ALA A 268 -2.86 8.63 -16.15
N VAL A 269 -4.01 8.76 -15.47
CA VAL A 269 -4.55 10.04 -15.00
C VAL A 269 -3.55 10.80 -14.13
N HIS A 270 -2.77 10.05 -13.34
CA HIS A 270 -1.79 10.56 -12.39
C HIS A 270 -0.39 9.96 -12.64
N TRP A 271 -0.04 9.72 -13.90
CA TRP A 271 1.17 8.97 -14.29
C TRP A 271 2.46 9.44 -13.58
N GLY A 272 2.60 10.75 -13.34
CA GLY A 272 3.77 11.34 -12.69
C GLY A 272 3.88 11.01 -11.20
N TRP A 273 2.79 10.67 -10.51
CA TRP A 273 2.78 10.37 -9.07
C TRP A 273 3.44 9.03 -8.77
N TRP A 274 3.29 8.07 -9.68
CA TRP A 274 3.66 6.67 -9.48
C TRP A 274 5.17 6.40 -9.52
N LYS A 275 5.99 7.40 -9.89
CA LYS A 275 7.45 7.32 -9.77
C LYS A 275 7.90 7.17 -8.31
N PHE A 276 7.09 7.63 -7.36
CA PHE A 276 7.37 7.56 -5.92
C PHE A 276 6.84 6.27 -5.28
N ALA A 277 6.20 5.37 -6.03
CA ALA A 277 5.69 4.14 -5.45
C ALA A 277 6.81 3.14 -5.11
N SER A 278 6.57 2.29 -4.11
CA SER A 278 7.56 1.30 -3.67
C SER A 278 7.76 0.16 -4.67
N CYS A 279 6.77 -0.10 -5.54
CA CYS A 279 6.80 -1.17 -6.52
C CYS A 279 6.54 -0.68 -7.95
N GLY A 280 6.96 -1.48 -8.93
CA GLY A 280 6.64 -1.30 -10.34
C GLY A 280 5.28 -1.86 -10.73
N ALA A 281 4.90 -1.67 -12.00
CA ALA A 281 3.68 -2.26 -12.55
C ALA A 281 3.72 -3.81 -12.57
N ASP A 282 4.92 -4.39 -12.52
CA ASP A 282 5.17 -5.83 -12.35
C ASP A 282 5.05 -6.30 -10.89
N GLY A 283 4.90 -5.37 -9.95
CA GLY A 283 4.84 -5.64 -8.51
C GLY A 283 6.19 -5.95 -7.88
N ARG A 284 7.31 -5.70 -8.58
CA ARG A 284 8.65 -5.81 -7.98
C ARG A 284 9.04 -4.51 -7.31
N ARG A 285 9.82 -4.63 -6.24
CA ARG A 285 10.39 -3.47 -5.53
C ARG A 285 11.21 -2.62 -6.48
N ARG A 286 11.11 -1.30 -6.32
CA ARG A 286 11.91 -0.31 -7.07
C ARG A 286 12.87 0.39 -6.14
N VAL A 287 13.85 1.11 -6.66
CA VAL A 287 14.65 2.04 -5.85
C VAL A 287 13.89 3.34 -5.59
N LEU A 288 14.23 4.05 -4.51
CA LEU A 288 13.63 5.34 -4.16
C LEU A 288 14.01 6.41 -5.20
N TYR A 289 13.06 6.79 -6.07
CA TYR A 289 13.28 7.71 -7.19
C TYR A 289 14.02 9.00 -6.78
N ALA A 290 13.56 9.67 -5.71
CA ALA A 290 14.16 10.94 -5.27
C ALA A 290 15.56 10.78 -4.64
N ARG A 291 16.01 9.55 -4.33
CA ARG A 291 17.35 9.27 -3.77
C ARG A 291 18.31 8.67 -4.79
N ASP A 292 17.80 8.20 -5.92
CA ASP A 292 18.57 7.53 -6.98
C ASP A 292 19.08 8.51 -8.05
N ASP A 293 18.68 9.79 -7.99
CA ASP A 293 19.07 10.82 -8.97
C ASP A 293 20.57 11.24 -8.92
N GLY A 294 21.39 10.54 -8.13
CA GLY A 294 22.84 10.75 -8.07
C GLY A 294 23.26 12.06 -7.38
N THR A 295 22.33 12.94 -7.00
CA THR A 295 22.64 14.20 -6.32
C THR A 295 22.89 14.03 -4.83
N GLY A 296 22.46 12.90 -4.25
CA GLY A 296 22.65 12.57 -2.83
C GLY A 296 24.03 12.05 -2.45
N LYS A 297 24.95 11.85 -3.41
CA LYS A 297 26.34 11.42 -3.09
C LYS A 297 27.20 12.57 -2.56
N ASP A 298 26.89 13.81 -2.91
CA ASP A 298 27.75 14.95 -2.58
C ASP A 298 27.43 15.58 -1.21
N ALA A 299 26.39 15.13 -0.52
CA ALA A 299 25.96 15.69 0.77
C ALA A 299 26.59 15.03 2.00
N VAL A 300 27.31 13.90 1.85
CA VAL A 300 27.87 13.15 2.99
C VAL A 300 29.38 13.36 3.15
N ASP A 301 30.08 13.82 2.11
CA ASP A 301 31.55 13.95 2.13
C ASP A 301 32.06 15.37 2.43
N GLY A 302 31.18 16.30 2.82
CA GLY A 302 31.49 17.73 2.98
C GLY A 302 31.99 18.20 4.36
N GLU A 303 31.99 17.37 5.40
CA GLU A 303 32.41 17.76 6.75
C GLU A 303 33.53 16.87 7.30
N SER A 304 34.72 16.91 6.68
CA SER A 304 35.95 16.51 7.39
C SER A 304 37.21 17.22 6.87
N GLU A 305 37.16 18.53 6.67
CA GLU A 305 38.39 19.31 6.55
C GLU A 305 38.46 20.44 7.58
N GLY A 306 39.42 20.30 8.51
CA GLY A 306 40.19 21.43 9.03
C GLY A 306 39.80 21.98 10.39
N LEU A 307 40.51 21.54 11.43
CA LEU A 307 40.88 22.44 12.54
C LEU A 307 42.40 22.32 12.78
N PRO A 308 43.15 23.43 12.72
CA PRO A 308 44.57 23.47 13.04
C PRO A 308 44.82 23.78 14.52
N HIS A 309 45.98 23.28 14.97
CA HIS A 309 46.71 23.43 16.25
C HIS A 309 46.40 22.43 17.36
#